data_AF-A0A9D5FNZ4-F1
#
_entry.id   AF-A0A9D5FNZ4-F1
#
_cell.length_a   1.000
_cell.length_b   1.000
_cell.length_c   1.000
_cell.angle_alpha   90.00
_cell.angle_beta   90.00
_cell.angle_gamma   90.00
#
_symmetry.space_group_name_H-M   'P 1'
#
loop_
_entity.id
_entity.type
_entity.pdbx_description
1 polymer ?
#
loop_
_entity_poly.entity_id
_entity_poly.type
_entity_poly.pdbx_seq_one_letter_code
_entity_poly.pdbx_strand_id
1 'polypeptide(L)'
;MNRRDNILRAVRFETPEYIPMAFHINGACWHHYPQEHLVELMLNHKLLFPGYKPPKLPHTPAFAPMQRKGVKFVDDWGCTWETTDDGITGTVTLHPLADWTKLDSYSPPDPARVSGNGPIDWERITKRMAEIRASGGLASGGLRHGHTFLALCDIHGYQETIFDMADDEPKLWKLVEMLETFNMGIVKRYMDAGVEWMSYPEDLGMQTGPMLSPDQFRKFIKPSYQRLMKPARDKGCIVHMHSDGHIQDLADDLVDGGVEVLNLQDLVNGIDWIRRKYAGKVCIDLDIDRQQITRFGTPKQIDDLIKEEVTKLATKKGGLTMIFGLYPGTPLENVKALMDAMERYATYYS
;
A
#
# COMPACT_ATOMS: atom_id res chain seq x y z
N MET A 1 23.32 -6.62 11.96
CA MET A 1 22.67 -5.29 11.81
C MET A 1 21.21 -5.38 12.32
N ASN A 2 20.56 -4.27 12.72
CA ASN A 2 19.12 -4.34 13.07
C ASN A 2 18.23 -4.28 11.81
N ARG A 3 16.94 -4.66 11.93
CA ARG A 3 16.00 -4.71 10.79
C ARG A 3 15.81 -3.34 10.13
N ARG A 4 15.74 -2.26 10.90
CA ARG A 4 15.60 -0.88 10.38
C ARG A 4 16.77 -0.55 9.47
N ASP A 5 17.98 -0.73 9.95
CA ASP A 5 19.21 -0.40 9.22
C ASP A 5 19.33 -1.23 7.94
N ASN A 6 18.94 -2.52 7.97
CA ASN A 6 18.92 -3.35 6.77
C ASN A 6 17.93 -2.81 5.72
N ILE A 7 16.71 -2.43 6.13
CA ILE A 7 15.70 -1.84 5.23
C ILE A 7 16.21 -0.54 4.63
N LEU A 8 16.75 0.37 5.46
CA LEU A 8 17.28 1.65 4.98
C LEU A 8 18.41 1.44 3.98
N ARG A 9 19.33 0.50 4.23
CA ARG A 9 20.40 0.17 3.29
C ARG A 9 19.89 -0.46 2.00
N ALA A 10 18.86 -1.29 2.07
CA ALA A 10 18.24 -1.86 0.88
C ALA A 10 17.65 -0.76 0.00
N VAL A 11 16.90 0.19 0.58
CA VAL A 11 16.31 1.31 -0.16
C VAL A 11 17.36 2.26 -0.73
N ARG A 12 18.43 2.55 0.03
CA ARG A 12 19.46 3.53 -0.33
C ARG A 12 20.60 2.97 -1.17
N PHE A 13 20.53 1.71 -1.58
CA PHE A 13 21.59 1.05 -2.34
C PHE A 13 22.94 0.96 -1.57
N GLU A 14 22.88 0.69 -0.27
CA GLU A 14 24.03 0.65 0.67
C GLU A 14 24.41 -0.77 1.14
N THR A 15 24.23 -1.77 0.28
CA THR A 15 24.63 -3.18 0.48
C THR A 15 23.97 -3.82 1.70
N PRO A 16 22.64 -4.05 1.70
CA PRO A 16 21.95 -4.69 2.82
C PRO A 16 22.47 -6.13 3.06
N GLU A 17 22.30 -6.64 4.29
CA GLU A 17 22.61 -8.04 4.65
C GLU A 17 21.62 -9.03 4.00
N TYR A 18 20.42 -8.59 3.63
CA TYR A 18 19.41 -9.41 2.94
C TYR A 18 18.37 -8.49 2.26
N ILE A 19 17.67 -9.02 1.26
CA ILE A 19 16.52 -8.39 0.61
C ILE A 19 15.36 -8.39 1.61
N PRO A 20 14.84 -7.22 2.04
CA PRO A 20 13.68 -7.17 2.93
C PRO A 20 12.45 -7.83 2.30
N MET A 21 11.90 -8.82 2.99
CA MET A 21 10.69 -9.55 2.60
C MET A 21 9.58 -9.26 3.61
N ALA A 22 8.36 -9.02 3.13
CA ALA A 22 7.18 -8.82 3.95
C ALA A 22 6.06 -9.79 3.53
N PHE A 23 5.46 -10.46 4.51
CA PHE A 23 4.30 -11.33 4.28
C PHE A 23 3.17 -10.91 5.22
N HIS A 24 2.01 -10.61 4.65
CA HIS A 24 0.80 -10.25 5.39
C HIS A 24 -0.23 -11.36 5.23
N ILE A 25 -1.01 -11.63 6.28
CA ILE A 25 -2.16 -12.54 6.20
C ILE A 25 -3.41 -11.69 6.40
N ASN A 26 -4.26 -11.62 5.38
CA ASN A 26 -5.52 -10.88 5.47
C ASN A 26 -6.41 -11.49 6.57
N GLY A 27 -7.21 -10.64 7.23
CA GLY A 27 -8.09 -11.06 8.32
C GLY A 27 -9.07 -12.17 7.92
N ALA A 28 -9.55 -12.16 6.68
CA ALA A 28 -10.46 -13.16 6.15
C ALA A 28 -9.85 -14.58 6.14
N CYS A 29 -8.53 -14.69 6.01
CA CYS A 29 -7.86 -15.99 6.00
C CYS A 29 -8.15 -16.79 7.28
N TRP A 30 -8.41 -16.14 8.42
CA TRP A 30 -8.66 -16.81 9.69
C TRP A 30 -9.99 -17.60 9.73
N HIS A 31 -10.94 -17.34 8.84
CA HIS A 31 -12.15 -18.16 8.67
C HIS A 31 -12.24 -18.88 7.32
N HIS A 32 -11.24 -18.71 6.45
CA HIS A 32 -11.14 -19.43 5.17
C HIS A 32 -10.12 -20.56 5.17
N TYR A 33 -9.20 -20.58 6.14
CA TYR A 33 -8.18 -21.62 6.28
C TYR A 33 -8.23 -22.24 7.69
N PRO A 34 -7.76 -23.49 7.84
CA PRO A 34 -7.52 -24.05 9.16
C PRO A 34 -6.51 -23.19 9.93
N GLN A 35 -6.91 -22.67 11.09
CA GLN A 35 -6.12 -21.66 11.81
C GLN A 35 -4.80 -22.22 12.34
N GLU A 36 -4.78 -23.50 12.71
CA GLU A 36 -3.58 -24.22 13.13
C GLU A 36 -2.53 -24.27 12.01
N HIS A 37 -2.95 -24.39 10.74
CA HIS A 37 -2.04 -24.37 9.60
C HIS A 37 -1.47 -22.96 9.38
N LEU A 38 -2.27 -21.90 9.51
CA LEU A 38 -1.78 -20.53 9.43
C LEU A 38 -0.76 -20.23 10.54
N VAL A 39 -1.06 -20.68 11.77
CA VAL A 39 -0.15 -20.55 12.91
C VAL A 39 1.16 -21.30 12.69
N GLU A 40 1.09 -22.55 12.21
CA GLU A 40 2.28 -23.35 11.89
C GLU A 40 3.14 -22.67 10.83
N LEU A 41 2.54 -22.18 9.75
CA LEU A 41 3.26 -21.44 8.71
C LEU A 41 3.98 -20.22 9.27
N MET A 42 3.32 -19.39 10.08
CA MET A 42 3.95 -18.21 10.68
C MET A 42 5.06 -18.57 11.68
N LEU A 43 4.91 -19.66 12.45
CA LEU A 43 5.94 -20.12 13.38
C LEU A 43 7.20 -20.66 12.68
N ASN A 44 7.02 -21.28 11.50
CA ASN A 44 8.10 -21.87 10.72
C ASN A 44 8.90 -20.84 9.90
N HIS A 45 8.34 -19.66 9.62
CA HIS A 45 8.96 -18.61 8.80
C HIS A 45 9.35 -17.39 9.63
N LYS A 46 10.47 -17.51 10.36
CA LYS A 46 10.92 -16.50 11.33
C LYS A 46 11.43 -15.21 10.68
N LEU A 47 11.87 -15.25 9.42
CA LEU A 47 12.29 -14.03 8.70
C LEU A 47 11.06 -13.21 8.30
N LEU A 48 9.99 -13.87 7.87
CA LEU A 48 8.73 -13.22 7.50
C LEU A 48 7.91 -12.78 8.72
N PHE A 49 7.95 -13.56 9.81
CA PHE A 49 7.18 -13.32 11.04
C PHE A 49 8.07 -13.25 12.29
N PRO A 50 8.99 -12.27 12.37
CA PRO A 50 9.95 -12.18 13.46
C PRO A 50 9.26 -11.95 14.81
N GLY A 51 9.51 -12.86 15.75
CA GLY A 51 8.95 -12.78 17.10
C GLY A 51 7.44 -13.01 17.17
N TYR A 52 6.85 -13.66 16.16
CA TYR A 52 5.43 -13.99 16.16
C TYR A 52 5.03 -14.79 17.39
N LYS A 53 3.92 -14.38 18.00
CA LYS A 53 3.31 -15.04 19.16
C LYS A 53 1.92 -15.52 18.72
N PRO A 54 1.68 -16.84 18.68
CA PRO A 54 0.42 -17.36 18.21
C PRO A 54 -0.73 -16.97 19.15
N PRO A 55 -1.92 -16.62 18.63
CA PRO A 55 -3.09 -16.37 19.45
C PRO A 55 -3.64 -17.69 20.02
N LYS A 56 -4.54 -17.58 21.00
CA LYS A 56 -5.37 -18.72 21.42
C LYS A 56 -6.39 -19.04 20.34
N LEU A 57 -6.51 -20.32 19.98
CA LEU A 57 -7.48 -20.81 18.99
C LEU A 57 -8.77 -21.32 19.66
N PRO A 58 -9.95 -21.15 19.02
CA PRO A 58 -10.16 -20.42 17.78
C PRO A 58 -9.99 -18.91 17.99
N HIS A 59 -9.41 -18.25 16.99
CA HIS A 59 -9.15 -16.82 16.96
C HIS A 59 -10.03 -16.13 15.90
N THR A 60 -10.60 -14.99 16.25
CA THR A 60 -11.25 -14.09 15.30
C THR A 60 -10.52 -12.75 15.36
N PRO A 61 -9.91 -12.30 14.25
CA PRO A 61 -9.26 -11.00 14.22
C PRO A 61 -10.25 -9.85 14.51
N ALA A 62 -9.73 -8.75 15.05
CA ALA A 62 -10.51 -7.53 15.20
C ALA A 62 -10.61 -6.81 13.85
N PHE A 63 -11.75 -6.95 13.17
CA PHE A 63 -12.00 -6.28 11.90
C PHE A 63 -12.39 -4.82 12.08
N ALA A 64 -11.91 -3.94 11.20
CA ALA A 64 -12.39 -2.56 11.14
C ALA A 64 -13.87 -2.51 10.69
N PRO A 65 -14.62 -1.43 10.92
CA PRO A 65 -16.02 -1.34 10.51
C PRO A 65 -16.25 -1.62 9.02
N MET A 66 -15.41 -1.06 8.14
CA MET A 66 -15.42 -1.29 6.68
C MET A 66 -14.97 -2.69 6.25
N GLN A 67 -14.67 -3.59 7.20
CA GLN A 67 -14.23 -4.96 6.97
C GLN A 67 -15.19 -5.97 7.61
N ARG A 68 -16.40 -5.54 7.99
CA ARG A 68 -17.38 -6.39 8.65
C ARG A 68 -18.58 -6.61 7.75
N LYS A 69 -18.82 -7.86 7.39
CA LYS A 69 -19.94 -8.26 6.57
C LYS A 69 -21.26 -7.87 7.24
N GLY A 70 -22.15 -7.25 6.45
CA GLY A 70 -23.48 -6.86 6.92
C GLY A 70 -23.50 -5.70 7.92
N VAL A 71 -22.35 -5.08 8.20
CA VAL A 71 -22.28 -3.85 9.01
C VAL A 71 -22.25 -2.67 8.06
N LYS A 72 -23.28 -1.82 8.12
CA LYS A 72 -23.26 -0.54 7.41
C LYS A 72 -22.18 0.35 8.03
N PHE A 73 -21.24 0.79 7.21
CA PHE A 73 -20.22 1.74 7.60
C PHE A 73 -20.30 3.00 6.73
N VAL A 74 -20.18 4.16 7.35
CA VAL A 74 -20.03 5.45 6.67
C VAL A 74 -18.72 6.04 7.16
N ASP A 75 -17.84 6.38 6.22
CA ASP A 75 -16.53 6.94 6.56
C ASP A 75 -16.60 8.43 6.89
N ASP A 76 -15.46 9.04 7.22
CA ASP A 76 -15.42 10.45 7.64
C ASP A 76 -15.72 11.43 6.49
N TRP A 77 -15.65 10.97 5.23
CA TRP A 77 -16.01 11.74 4.05
C TRP A 77 -17.49 11.57 3.69
N GLY A 78 -18.22 10.68 4.36
CA GLY A 78 -19.62 10.41 4.10
C GLY A 78 -19.88 9.32 3.06
N CYS A 79 -18.85 8.58 2.65
CA CYS A 79 -18.98 7.45 1.72
C CYS A 79 -19.57 6.25 2.47
N THR A 80 -20.59 5.61 1.92
CA THR A 80 -21.15 4.37 2.49
C THR A 80 -20.42 3.17 1.92
N TRP A 81 -19.96 2.29 2.80
CA TRP A 81 -19.22 1.09 2.47
C TRP A 81 -20.05 -0.17 2.72
N GLU A 82 -19.93 -1.13 1.82
CA GLU A 82 -20.50 -2.47 1.96
C GLU A 82 -19.42 -3.55 1.86
N THR A 83 -19.46 -4.50 2.79
CA THR A 83 -18.50 -5.61 2.86
C THR A 83 -19.22 -6.94 2.66
N THR A 84 -18.68 -7.78 1.77
CA THR A 84 -19.25 -9.08 1.42
C THR A 84 -18.70 -10.24 2.24
N ASP A 85 -17.53 -10.06 2.85
CA ASP A 85 -16.82 -11.07 3.64
C ASP A 85 -15.98 -10.40 4.74
N ASP A 86 -16.03 -10.96 5.95
CA ASP A 86 -15.31 -10.37 7.09
C ASP A 86 -13.79 -10.32 6.82
N GLY A 87 -13.11 -9.28 7.28
CA GLY A 87 -11.67 -9.11 7.09
C GLY A 87 -11.24 -8.66 5.68
N ILE A 88 -12.15 -8.61 4.71
CA ILE A 88 -11.94 -7.96 3.40
C ILE A 88 -12.43 -6.51 3.50
N THR A 89 -11.64 -5.56 3.01
CA THR A 89 -12.08 -4.15 2.90
C THR A 89 -13.26 -4.08 1.93
N GLY A 90 -14.34 -3.43 2.35
CA GLY A 90 -15.54 -3.27 1.55
C GLY A 90 -15.34 -2.33 0.36
N THR A 91 -16.42 -2.10 -0.37
CA THR A 91 -16.47 -1.16 -1.50
C THR A 91 -17.48 -0.06 -1.21
N VAL A 92 -17.22 1.15 -1.70
CA VAL A 92 -18.17 2.26 -1.60
C VAL A 92 -19.38 2.01 -2.51
N THR A 93 -20.59 2.11 -1.94
CA THR A 93 -21.87 1.95 -2.66
C THR A 93 -22.71 3.23 -2.68
N LEU A 94 -22.41 4.23 -1.84
CA LEU A 94 -23.03 5.55 -1.91
C LEU A 94 -21.99 6.65 -1.81
N HIS A 95 -22.06 7.58 -2.76
CA HIS A 95 -21.14 8.71 -2.91
C HIS A 95 -21.82 10.00 -2.41
N PRO A 96 -21.26 10.68 -1.37
CA PRO A 96 -21.89 11.85 -0.76
C PRO A 96 -22.04 13.03 -1.73
N LEU A 97 -21.14 13.14 -2.71
CA LEU A 97 -21.15 14.16 -3.75
C LEU A 97 -21.47 13.60 -5.13
N ALA A 98 -22.22 12.51 -5.26
CA ALA A 98 -22.72 12.04 -6.57
C ALA A 98 -23.45 13.12 -7.39
N ASP A 99 -23.93 14.18 -6.73
CA ASP A 99 -24.52 15.36 -7.34
C ASP A 99 -23.84 16.62 -6.76
N TRP A 100 -23.29 17.44 -7.64
CA TRP A 100 -22.62 18.69 -7.30
C TRP A 100 -23.51 19.73 -6.62
N THR A 101 -24.85 19.63 -6.69
CA THR A 101 -25.76 20.51 -5.95
C THR A 101 -25.53 20.46 -4.43
N LYS A 102 -24.90 19.40 -3.93
CA LYS A 102 -24.55 19.21 -2.51
C LYS A 102 -23.22 19.83 -2.11
N LEU A 103 -22.39 20.27 -3.07
CA LEU A 103 -21.02 20.73 -2.80
C LEU A 103 -20.99 21.94 -1.87
N ASP A 104 -21.87 22.90 -2.08
CA ASP A 104 -21.87 24.16 -1.32
C ASP A 104 -22.21 23.97 0.17
N SER A 105 -22.88 22.86 0.53
CA SER A 105 -23.18 22.48 1.92
C SER A 105 -22.28 21.37 2.46
N TYR A 106 -21.36 20.85 1.64
CA TYR A 106 -20.44 19.78 2.02
C TYR A 106 -19.29 20.31 2.88
N SER A 107 -18.95 19.58 3.92
CA SER A 107 -17.84 19.92 4.82
C SER A 107 -16.85 18.76 4.88
N PRO A 108 -15.58 18.96 4.51
CA PRO A 108 -14.58 17.92 4.62
C PRO A 108 -14.26 17.61 6.10
N PRO A 109 -13.81 16.38 6.41
CA PRO A 109 -13.43 16.01 7.76
C PRO A 109 -12.21 16.79 8.30
N ASP A 110 -12.02 16.80 9.62
CA ASP A 110 -10.88 17.44 10.28
C ASP A 110 -9.70 16.46 10.48
N PRO A 111 -8.55 16.65 9.81
CA PRO A 111 -7.40 15.75 9.94
C PRO A 111 -6.75 15.77 11.34
N ALA A 112 -7.14 16.71 12.22
CA ALA A 112 -6.75 16.71 13.63
C ALA A 112 -7.47 15.65 14.46
N ARG A 113 -8.63 15.15 13.97
CA ARG A 113 -9.56 14.31 14.74
C ARG A 113 -9.80 12.96 14.09
N VAL A 114 -9.71 12.89 12.76
CA VAL A 114 -10.02 11.68 12.02
C VAL A 114 -9.01 11.38 10.92
N SER A 115 -8.98 10.12 10.48
CA SER A 115 -8.06 9.57 9.48
C SER A 115 -8.66 9.47 8.07
N GLY A 116 -9.97 9.69 7.95
CA GLY A 116 -10.75 9.42 6.74
C GLY A 116 -11.62 8.18 6.89
N ASN A 117 -11.22 7.22 7.75
CA ASN A 117 -11.95 5.97 8.01
C ASN A 117 -12.34 5.80 9.49
N GLY A 118 -12.20 6.85 10.29
CA GLY A 118 -12.48 6.86 11.73
C GLY A 118 -11.50 7.71 12.54
N PRO A 119 -11.70 7.77 13.87
CA PRO A 119 -10.95 8.66 14.76
C PRO A 119 -9.45 8.35 14.78
N ILE A 120 -8.64 9.40 14.91
CA ILE A 120 -7.18 9.32 15.02
C ILE A 120 -6.69 10.01 16.30
N ASP A 121 -5.73 9.39 16.98
CA ASP A 121 -5.13 9.92 18.22
C ASP A 121 -3.65 10.28 17.96
N TRP A 122 -3.41 11.56 17.71
CA TRP A 122 -2.09 12.09 17.37
C TRP A 122 -1.11 12.08 18.54
N GLU A 123 -1.58 12.23 19.78
CA GLU A 123 -0.72 12.16 20.96
C GLU A 123 -0.18 10.74 21.13
N ARG A 124 -1.07 9.74 21.00
CA ARG A 124 -0.69 8.33 21.03
C ARG A 124 0.25 7.96 19.89
N ILE A 125 -0.03 8.45 18.67
CA ILE A 125 0.85 8.21 17.51
C ILE A 125 2.23 8.81 17.77
N THR A 126 2.31 10.06 18.23
CA THR A 126 3.58 10.75 18.50
C THR A 126 4.41 10.01 19.55
N LYS A 127 3.77 9.60 20.65
CA LYS A 127 4.41 8.78 21.69
C LYS A 127 4.94 7.46 21.11
N ARG A 128 4.11 6.75 20.34
CA ARG A 128 4.50 5.48 19.70
C ARG A 128 5.68 5.66 18.74
N MET A 129 5.71 6.72 17.93
CA MET A 129 6.83 6.99 17.03
C MET A 129 8.14 7.21 17.81
N ALA A 130 8.08 7.95 18.92
CA ALA A 130 9.23 8.13 19.81
C ALA A 130 9.73 6.79 20.41
N GLU A 131 8.82 5.93 20.86
CA GLU A 131 9.15 4.60 21.39
C GLU A 131 9.77 3.68 20.33
N ILE A 132 9.25 3.70 19.10
CA ILE A 132 9.79 2.94 17.96
C ILE A 132 11.22 3.38 17.67
N ARG A 133 11.48 4.70 17.57
CA ARG A 133 12.84 5.20 17.35
C ARG A 133 13.78 4.86 18.49
N ALA A 134 13.33 5.01 19.74
CA ALA A 134 14.14 4.71 20.93
C ALA A 134 14.54 3.22 21.02
N SER A 135 13.73 2.32 20.45
CA SER A 135 14.03 0.89 20.35
C SER A 135 14.79 0.49 19.07
N GLY A 136 15.20 1.46 18.25
CA GLY A 136 15.90 1.22 16.98
C GLY A 136 15.00 0.70 15.85
N GLY A 137 13.68 0.79 16.00
CA GLY A 137 12.71 0.46 14.95
C GLY A 137 12.51 1.60 13.96
N LEU A 138 12.06 1.26 12.75
CA LEU A 138 11.75 2.24 11.70
C LEU A 138 10.42 2.93 12.02
N ALA A 139 10.46 4.22 12.32
CA ALA A 139 9.24 5.00 12.54
C ALA A 139 8.60 5.35 11.19
N SER A 140 7.46 4.72 10.89
CA SER A 140 6.76 4.89 9.62
C SER A 140 5.37 5.51 9.83
N GLY A 141 5.00 6.42 8.94
CA GLY A 141 3.66 6.97 8.80
C GLY A 141 3.12 6.76 7.39
N GLY A 142 1.86 7.12 7.17
CA GLY A 142 1.26 7.05 5.84
C GLY A 142 -0.10 7.71 5.78
N LEU A 143 -0.50 8.08 4.57
CA LEU A 143 -1.89 8.41 4.29
C LEU A 143 -2.74 7.14 4.26
N ARG A 144 -4.07 7.29 4.31
CA ARG A 144 -4.97 6.17 4.07
C ARG A 144 -4.76 5.62 2.66
N HIS A 145 -5.01 4.32 2.46
CA HIS A 145 -5.06 3.75 1.11
C HIS A 145 -6.18 4.44 0.31
N GLY A 146 -5.87 4.85 -0.92
CA GLY A 146 -6.75 5.64 -1.76
C GLY A 146 -6.87 7.09 -1.32
N HIS A 147 -5.75 7.74 -0.97
CA HIS A 147 -5.79 9.05 -0.33
C HIS A 147 -6.33 10.18 -1.20
N THR A 148 -6.28 10.09 -2.53
CA THR A 148 -6.65 11.22 -3.40
C THR A 148 -7.44 10.79 -4.62
N PHE A 149 -6.88 10.08 -5.59
CA PHE A 149 -7.61 9.68 -6.79
C PHE A 149 -8.76 8.72 -6.44
N LEU A 150 -8.48 7.65 -5.69
CA LEU A 150 -9.55 6.77 -5.22
C LEU A 150 -10.54 7.51 -4.30
N ALA A 151 -10.07 8.41 -3.43
CA ALA A 151 -10.96 9.21 -2.60
C ALA A 151 -11.90 10.11 -3.43
N LEU A 152 -11.44 10.67 -4.56
CA LEU A 152 -12.32 11.38 -5.51
C LEU A 152 -13.41 10.44 -6.02
N CYS A 153 -13.01 9.25 -6.47
CA CYS A 153 -13.92 8.22 -6.95
C CYS A 153 -14.91 7.76 -5.88
N ASP A 154 -14.48 7.63 -4.62
CA ASP A 154 -15.33 7.25 -3.50
C ASP A 154 -16.31 8.36 -3.14
N ILE A 155 -15.90 9.63 -3.20
CA ILE A 155 -16.73 10.76 -2.79
C ILE A 155 -17.74 11.15 -3.87
N HIS A 156 -17.33 11.11 -5.14
CA HIS A 156 -18.09 11.64 -6.27
C HIS A 156 -18.61 10.55 -7.23
N GLY A 157 -18.00 9.37 -7.21
CA GLY A 157 -18.23 8.30 -8.16
C GLY A 157 -17.16 8.28 -9.24
N TYR A 158 -16.67 7.09 -9.61
CA TYR A 158 -15.59 6.94 -10.60
C TYR A 158 -15.95 7.53 -11.97
N GLN A 159 -17.13 7.19 -12.51
CA GLN A 159 -17.56 7.68 -13.83
C GLN A 159 -17.64 9.20 -13.87
N GLU A 160 -18.34 9.81 -12.92
CA GLU A 160 -18.52 11.26 -12.84
C GLU A 160 -17.16 11.96 -12.64
N THR A 161 -16.27 11.40 -11.82
CA THR A 161 -14.90 11.92 -11.66
C THR A 161 -14.14 11.95 -12.98
N ILE A 162 -14.20 10.88 -13.79
CA ILE A 162 -13.52 10.82 -15.08
C ILE A 162 -14.14 11.77 -16.11
N PHE A 163 -15.47 11.91 -16.12
CA PHE A 163 -16.17 12.86 -17.00
C PHE A 163 -15.83 14.30 -16.64
N ASP A 164 -15.84 14.65 -15.36
CA ASP A 164 -15.46 15.98 -14.89
C ASP A 164 -14.01 16.33 -15.21
N MET A 165 -13.10 15.35 -15.15
CA MET A 165 -11.71 15.54 -15.60
C MET A 165 -11.63 15.82 -17.10
N ALA A 166 -12.49 15.19 -17.91
CA ALA A 166 -12.53 15.41 -19.35
C ALA A 166 -13.16 16.76 -19.71
N ASP A 167 -14.20 17.17 -18.99
CA ASP A 167 -14.94 18.43 -19.18
C ASP A 167 -14.27 19.63 -18.49
N ASP A 168 -13.22 19.39 -17.70
CA ASP A 168 -12.53 20.38 -16.87
C ASP A 168 -13.47 21.12 -15.90
N GLU A 169 -14.36 20.36 -15.27
CA GLU A 169 -15.38 20.90 -14.36
C GLU A 169 -14.73 21.61 -13.16
N PRO A 170 -14.96 22.93 -12.97
CA PRO A 170 -14.36 23.70 -11.87
C PRO A 170 -14.68 23.18 -10.46
N LYS A 171 -15.80 22.48 -10.27
CA LYS A 171 -16.20 21.90 -8.97
C LYS A 171 -15.31 20.74 -8.56
N LEU A 172 -14.78 19.97 -9.51
CA LEU A 172 -13.83 18.90 -9.22
C LEU A 172 -12.56 19.45 -8.55
N TRP A 173 -12.06 20.60 -9.01
CA TRP A 173 -10.89 21.25 -8.41
C TRP A 173 -11.11 21.64 -6.94
N LYS A 174 -12.33 22.04 -6.56
CA LYS A 174 -12.67 22.30 -5.16
C LYS A 174 -12.57 21.03 -4.32
N LEU A 175 -13.05 19.89 -4.84
CA LEU A 175 -12.94 18.62 -4.13
C LEU A 175 -11.48 18.14 -4.02
N VAL A 176 -10.68 18.31 -5.07
CA VAL A 176 -9.23 18.05 -5.03
C VAL A 176 -8.56 18.89 -3.93
N GLU A 177 -8.88 20.17 -3.82
CA GLU A 177 -8.35 21.06 -2.78
C GLU A 177 -8.76 20.62 -1.37
N MET A 178 -10.00 20.17 -1.17
CA MET A 178 -10.47 19.63 0.11
C MET A 178 -9.67 18.39 0.53
N LEU A 179 -9.49 17.43 -0.38
CA LEU A 179 -8.72 16.21 -0.15
C LEU A 179 -7.24 16.52 0.12
N GLU A 180 -6.64 17.40 -0.67
CA GLU A 180 -5.25 17.81 -0.48
C GLU A 180 -5.05 18.50 0.87
N THR A 181 -5.95 19.40 1.26
CA THR A 181 -5.90 20.10 2.55
C THR A 181 -5.97 19.12 3.71
N PHE A 182 -6.89 18.16 3.65
CA PHE A 182 -7.01 17.10 4.64
C PHE A 182 -5.71 16.28 4.72
N ASN A 183 -5.26 15.74 3.59
CA ASN A 183 -4.07 14.89 3.52
C ASN A 183 -2.81 15.62 3.97
N MET A 184 -2.64 16.89 3.59
CA MET A 184 -1.52 17.72 4.03
C MET A 184 -1.53 17.91 5.55
N GLY A 185 -2.71 18.02 6.16
CA GLY A 185 -2.88 18.03 7.61
C GLY A 185 -2.40 16.76 8.29
N ILE A 186 -2.64 15.59 7.69
CA ILE A 186 -2.16 14.29 8.15
C ILE A 186 -0.62 14.18 7.97
N VAL A 187 -0.11 14.52 6.77
CA VAL A 187 1.34 14.50 6.46
C VAL A 187 2.12 15.33 7.48
N LYS A 188 1.72 16.59 7.70
CA LYS A 188 2.43 17.49 8.63
C LYS A 188 2.51 16.90 10.04
N ARG A 189 1.45 16.27 10.53
CA ARG A 189 1.43 15.66 11.87
C ARG A 189 2.34 14.44 11.98
N TYR A 190 2.41 13.60 10.93
CA TYR A 190 3.42 12.54 10.89
C TYR A 190 4.85 13.11 10.84
N MET A 191 5.06 14.18 10.08
CA MET A 191 6.35 14.87 10.05
C MET A 191 6.74 15.44 11.41
N ASP A 192 5.78 15.94 12.19
CA ASP A 192 6.01 16.45 13.55
C ASP A 192 6.23 15.30 14.56
N ALA A 193 5.59 14.15 14.34
CA ALA A 193 5.83 12.93 15.10
C ALA A 193 7.22 12.30 14.84
N GLY A 194 7.96 12.80 13.84
CA GLY A 194 9.33 12.37 13.53
C GLY A 194 9.40 11.01 12.86
N VAL A 195 8.50 10.73 11.91
CA VAL A 195 8.63 9.56 11.03
C VAL A 195 9.87 9.68 10.15
N GLU A 196 10.39 8.54 9.70
CA GLU A 196 11.54 8.40 8.79
C GLU A 196 11.13 7.81 7.44
N TRP A 197 9.89 7.31 7.36
CA TRP A 197 9.28 6.69 6.19
C TRP A 197 7.83 7.16 6.10
N MET A 198 7.42 7.65 4.93
CA MET A 198 6.05 8.10 4.67
C MET A 198 5.50 7.39 3.43
N SER A 199 4.39 6.68 3.62
CA SER A 199 3.70 5.94 2.56
C SER A 199 2.51 6.71 1.99
N TYR A 200 2.36 6.64 0.67
CA TYR A 200 1.29 7.24 -0.12
C TYR A 200 0.63 6.14 -0.96
N PRO A 201 -0.33 5.39 -0.39
CA PRO A 201 -0.96 4.26 -1.07
C PRO A 201 -2.18 4.67 -1.89
N GLU A 202 -2.25 4.20 -3.13
CA GLU A 202 -3.31 4.40 -4.12
C GLU A 202 -3.53 3.12 -4.94
N ASP A 203 -4.56 3.07 -5.77
CA ASP A 203 -4.63 2.13 -6.91
C ASP A 203 -4.89 2.94 -8.18
N LEU A 204 -3.87 3.10 -9.00
CA LEU A 204 -3.93 3.86 -10.24
C LEU A 204 -4.05 2.96 -11.47
N GLY A 205 -3.88 1.65 -11.31
CA GLY A 205 -3.84 0.67 -12.40
C GLY A 205 -5.06 -0.26 -12.45
N MET A 206 -5.42 -0.65 -13.66
CA MET A 206 -6.27 -1.79 -13.97
C MET A 206 -5.41 -2.92 -14.56
N GLN A 207 -6.03 -4.01 -15.04
CA GLN A 207 -5.29 -5.14 -15.62
C GLN A 207 -4.56 -4.82 -16.93
N THR A 208 -5.03 -3.82 -17.69
CA THR A 208 -4.51 -3.51 -19.04
C THR A 208 -4.08 -2.06 -19.22
N GLY A 209 -3.97 -1.29 -18.14
CA GLY A 209 -3.58 0.12 -18.18
C GLY A 209 -4.06 0.91 -16.97
N PRO A 210 -3.75 2.21 -16.89
CA PRO A 210 -4.18 3.06 -15.79
C PRO A 210 -5.71 3.30 -15.73
N MET A 211 -6.23 3.61 -14.54
CA MET A 211 -7.63 4.00 -14.27
C MET A 211 -7.99 5.42 -14.75
N LEU A 212 -7.00 6.22 -15.13
CA LEU A 212 -7.17 7.55 -15.70
C LEU A 212 -6.09 7.78 -16.74
N SER A 213 -6.36 8.62 -17.75
CA SER A 213 -5.34 8.88 -18.77
C SER A 213 -4.09 9.55 -18.15
N PRO A 214 -2.89 9.33 -18.71
CA PRO A 214 -1.68 10.01 -18.24
C PRO A 214 -1.80 11.54 -18.22
N ASP A 215 -2.54 12.12 -19.16
CA ASP A 215 -2.75 13.57 -19.20
C ASP A 215 -3.68 14.06 -18.07
N GLN A 216 -4.75 13.31 -17.76
CA GLN A 216 -5.58 13.58 -16.59
C GLN A 216 -4.77 13.43 -15.30
N PHE A 217 -3.95 12.38 -15.17
CA PHE A 217 -3.08 12.20 -14.02
C PHE A 217 -2.13 13.40 -13.83
N ARG A 218 -1.44 13.82 -14.89
CA ARG A 218 -0.50 14.96 -14.85
C ARG A 218 -1.18 16.28 -14.52
N LYS A 219 -2.42 16.48 -14.97
CA LYS A 219 -3.19 17.70 -14.73
C LYS A 219 -3.76 17.74 -13.31
N PHE A 220 -4.51 16.71 -12.91
CA PHE A 220 -5.33 16.76 -11.70
C PHE A 220 -4.67 16.15 -10.46
N ILE A 221 -3.84 15.12 -10.62
CA ILE A 221 -3.40 14.26 -9.51
C ILE A 221 -1.92 14.49 -9.16
N LYS A 222 -1.02 14.38 -10.15
CA LYS A 222 0.43 14.51 -9.98
C LYS A 222 0.84 15.77 -9.20
N PRO A 223 0.27 16.97 -9.46
CA PRO A 223 0.67 18.17 -8.73
C PRO A 223 0.32 18.08 -7.24
N SER A 224 -0.83 17.49 -6.91
CA SER A 224 -1.24 17.26 -5.52
C SER A 224 -0.30 16.30 -4.82
N TYR A 225 0.04 15.18 -5.46
CA TYR A 225 1.00 14.21 -4.91
C TYR A 225 2.36 14.86 -4.63
N GLN A 226 2.89 15.63 -5.58
CA GLN A 226 4.17 16.30 -5.42
C GLN A 226 4.20 17.27 -4.23
N ARG A 227 3.08 17.98 -4.00
CA ARG A 227 2.90 18.84 -2.81
C ARG A 227 2.80 18.02 -1.53
N LEU A 228 1.98 16.97 -1.51
CA LEU A 228 1.80 16.07 -0.35
C LEU A 228 3.10 15.35 0.06
N MET A 229 3.93 14.98 -0.91
CA MET A 229 5.22 14.31 -0.68
C MET A 229 6.33 15.30 -0.28
N LYS A 230 6.19 16.59 -0.61
CA LYS A 230 7.25 17.59 -0.37
C LYS A 230 7.72 17.65 1.08
N PRO A 231 6.86 17.69 2.12
CA PRO A 231 7.32 17.75 3.50
C PRO A 231 8.18 16.54 3.91
N ALA A 232 7.83 15.35 3.43
CA ALA A 232 8.60 14.13 3.68
C ALA A 232 9.98 14.20 3.00
N ARG A 233 10.02 14.58 1.72
CA ARG A 233 11.28 14.78 0.98
C ARG A 233 12.18 15.82 1.63
N ASP A 234 11.63 16.98 2.01
CA ASP A 234 12.39 18.07 2.62
C ASP A 234 13.02 17.66 3.98
N LYS A 235 12.37 16.75 4.72
CA LYS A 235 12.90 16.18 5.97
C LYS A 235 13.79 14.95 5.76
N GLY A 236 14.03 14.52 4.52
CA GLY A 236 14.83 13.33 4.20
C GLY A 236 14.16 12.00 4.63
N CYS A 237 12.83 12.00 4.77
CA CYS A 237 12.07 10.77 4.97
C CYS A 237 12.01 9.99 3.65
N ILE A 238 12.04 8.66 3.74
CA ILE A 238 11.78 7.82 2.58
C ILE A 238 10.35 8.04 2.12
N VAL A 239 10.19 8.40 0.84
CA VAL A 239 8.88 8.48 0.18
C VAL A 239 8.58 7.15 -0.50
N HIS A 240 7.56 6.46 0.01
CA HIS A 240 7.04 5.20 -0.53
C HIS A 240 5.69 5.45 -1.21
N MET A 241 5.56 5.01 -2.47
CA MET A 241 4.32 5.10 -3.24
C MET A 241 3.89 3.70 -3.62
N HIS A 242 2.65 3.35 -3.28
CA HIS A 242 2.05 2.08 -3.65
C HIS A 242 0.96 2.32 -4.68
N SER A 243 0.96 1.50 -5.73
CA SER A 243 -0.15 1.38 -6.64
C SER A 243 -0.34 -0.05 -7.15
N ASP A 244 -1.54 -0.58 -6.99
CA ASP A 244 -1.96 -1.79 -7.69
C ASP A 244 -2.20 -1.53 -9.19
N GLY A 245 -2.20 -2.63 -9.95
CA GLY A 245 -2.49 -2.70 -11.37
C GLY A 245 -1.35 -2.31 -12.31
N HIS A 246 -1.69 -2.20 -13.59
CA HIS A 246 -0.77 -1.81 -14.66
C HIS A 246 -0.56 -0.30 -14.65
N ILE A 247 0.63 0.13 -14.21
CA ILE A 247 0.97 1.55 -14.04
C ILE A 247 2.13 2.00 -14.93
N GLN A 248 2.52 1.21 -15.94
CA GLN A 248 3.69 1.54 -16.77
C GLN A 248 3.66 2.97 -17.34
N ASP A 249 2.48 3.45 -17.72
CA ASP A 249 2.31 4.79 -18.32
C ASP A 249 2.34 5.94 -17.30
N LEU A 250 2.26 5.63 -15.99
CA LEU A 250 2.29 6.60 -14.89
C LEU A 250 3.54 6.49 -14.01
N ALA A 251 4.25 5.36 -14.06
CA ALA A 251 5.35 5.08 -13.14
C ALA A 251 6.51 6.09 -13.24
N ASP A 252 6.86 6.53 -14.45
CA ASP A 252 7.88 7.58 -14.64
C ASP A 252 7.40 8.91 -14.01
N ASP A 253 6.11 9.24 -14.12
CA ASP A 253 5.54 10.44 -13.49
C ASP A 253 5.56 10.37 -11.96
N LEU A 254 5.38 9.18 -11.36
CA LEU A 254 5.47 8.96 -9.92
C LEU A 254 6.91 9.12 -9.42
N VAL A 255 7.87 8.49 -10.10
CA VAL A 255 9.31 8.57 -9.77
C VAL A 255 9.81 10.02 -9.87
N ASP A 256 9.43 10.73 -10.93
CA ASP A 256 9.71 12.16 -11.11
C ASP A 256 9.13 13.03 -9.98
N GLY A 257 8.08 12.55 -9.30
CA GLY A 257 7.51 13.16 -8.10
C GLY A 257 8.37 13.05 -6.85
N GLY A 258 9.51 12.37 -6.92
CA GLY A 258 10.43 12.14 -5.81
C GLY A 258 10.05 10.94 -4.94
N VAL A 259 9.43 9.93 -5.55
CA VAL A 259 9.26 8.60 -4.96
C VAL A 259 10.60 7.89 -4.92
N GLU A 260 11.01 7.41 -3.75
CA GLU A 260 12.26 6.65 -3.56
C GLU A 260 12.02 5.14 -3.55
N VAL A 261 10.84 4.72 -3.10
CA VAL A 261 10.40 3.33 -3.10
C VAL A 261 9.09 3.22 -3.87
N LEU A 262 9.15 2.62 -5.05
CA LEU A 262 7.98 2.39 -5.89
C LEU A 262 7.49 0.96 -5.65
N ASN A 263 6.31 0.84 -5.05
CA ASN A 263 5.60 -0.42 -4.91
C ASN A 263 4.65 -0.61 -6.10
N LEU A 264 4.87 -1.70 -6.84
CA LEU A 264 4.09 -2.07 -8.02
C LEU A 264 3.99 -3.59 -8.16
N GLN A 265 2.94 -4.04 -8.83
CA GLN A 265 2.70 -5.46 -9.07
C GLN A 265 3.60 -6.03 -10.16
N ASP A 266 4.14 -7.22 -9.90
CA ASP A 266 5.11 -7.96 -10.72
C ASP A 266 4.63 -8.29 -12.15
N LEU A 267 3.65 -9.18 -12.31
CA LEU A 267 3.27 -9.79 -13.58
C LEU A 267 2.52 -8.81 -14.48
N VAL A 268 1.64 -8.01 -13.88
CA VAL A 268 0.83 -7.05 -14.63
C VAL A 268 1.70 -5.95 -15.25
N ASN A 269 2.78 -5.52 -14.58
CA ASN A 269 3.74 -4.58 -15.16
C ASN A 269 4.89 -5.27 -15.91
N GLY A 270 5.10 -6.57 -15.67
CA GLY A 270 6.11 -7.39 -16.34
C GLY A 270 7.53 -7.17 -15.78
N ILE A 271 8.09 -8.20 -15.16
CA ILE A 271 9.41 -8.18 -14.50
C ILE A 271 10.52 -7.62 -15.41
N ASP A 272 10.52 -7.97 -16.70
CA ASP A 272 11.53 -7.46 -17.63
C ASP A 272 11.40 -5.97 -17.94
N TRP A 273 10.19 -5.42 -17.94
CA TRP A 273 9.97 -3.98 -18.06
C TRP A 273 10.47 -3.27 -16.78
N ILE A 274 10.09 -3.79 -15.61
CA ILE A 274 10.53 -3.26 -14.30
C ILE A 274 12.06 -3.23 -14.23
N ARG A 275 12.72 -4.33 -14.60
CA ARG A 275 14.17 -4.44 -14.65
C ARG A 275 14.80 -3.36 -15.53
N ARG A 276 14.32 -3.21 -16.76
CA ARG A 276 14.89 -2.24 -17.72
C ARG A 276 14.72 -0.80 -17.23
N LYS A 277 13.58 -0.48 -16.61
CA LYS A 277 13.24 0.87 -16.19
C LYS A 277 13.93 1.24 -14.88
N TYR A 278 13.77 0.44 -13.82
CA TYR A 278 14.01 0.89 -12.45
C TYR A 278 15.07 0.12 -11.67
N ALA A 279 15.40 -1.12 -12.05
CA ALA A 279 16.39 -1.89 -11.28
C ALA A 279 17.73 -1.16 -11.20
N GLY A 280 18.27 -1.03 -9.99
CA GLY A 280 19.51 -0.28 -9.72
C GLY A 280 19.37 1.25 -9.71
N LYS A 281 18.16 1.80 -9.88
CA LYS A 281 17.91 3.26 -9.94
C LYS A 281 16.91 3.74 -8.89
N VAL A 282 15.84 2.99 -8.70
CA VAL A 282 14.78 3.24 -7.70
C VAL A 282 14.62 1.96 -6.90
N CYS A 283 14.34 2.06 -5.60
CA CYS A 283 14.03 0.86 -4.85
C CYS A 283 12.66 0.33 -5.28
N ILE A 284 12.63 -0.90 -5.75
CA ILE A 284 11.39 -1.58 -6.12
C ILE A 284 10.89 -2.29 -4.86
N ASP A 285 9.66 -2.00 -4.45
CA ASP A 285 8.96 -2.80 -3.45
C ASP A 285 7.97 -3.69 -4.19
N LEU A 286 8.46 -4.84 -4.64
CA LEU A 286 7.73 -5.68 -5.58
C LEU A 286 6.53 -6.34 -4.89
N ASP A 287 5.32 -6.03 -5.36
CA ASP A 287 4.14 -6.76 -4.94
C ASP A 287 3.98 -8.02 -5.79
N ILE A 288 4.18 -9.16 -5.13
CA ILE A 288 4.20 -10.48 -5.74
C ILE A 288 2.78 -10.89 -6.13
N ASP A 289 2.66 -11.52 -7.31
CA ASP A 289 1.43 -11.99 -7.92
C ASP A 289 0.47 -12.66 -6.94
N ARG A 290 -0.82 -12.34 -7.07
CA ARG A 290 -1.93 -12.96 -6.32
C ARG A 290 -2.97 -13.63 -7.21
N GLN A 291 -2.84 -13.46 -8.52
CA GLN A 291 -3.95 -13.66 -9.45
C GLN A 291 -3.69 -14.81 -10.42
N GLN A 292 -2.43 -15.20 -10.62
CA GLN A 292 -2.05 -16.19 -11.62
C GLN A 292 -1.21 -17.33 -11.04
N ILE A 293 0.09 -17.10 -10.83
CA ILE A 293 1.07 -18.12 -10.45
C ILE A 293 0.89 -18.55 -9.00
N THR A 294 0.72 -17.64 -8.05
CA THR A 294 0.59 -18.02 -6.63
C THR A 294 -0.73 -18.76 -6.38
N ARG A 295 -1.79 -18.39 -7.10
CA ARG A 295 -3.11 -19.01 -6.95
C ARG A 295 -3.28 -20.31 -7.73
N PHE A 296 -2.84 -20.35 -8.98
CA PHE A 296 -3.14 -21.45 -9.91
C PHE A 296 -1.90 -22.23 -10.38
N GLY A 297 -0.70 -21.73 -10.10
CA GLY A 297 0.55 -22.40 -10.42
C GLY A 297 0.87 -23.53 -9.45
N THR A 298 1.91 -24.29 -9.81
CA THR A 298 2.52 -25.30 -8.95
C THR A 298 3.53 -24.67 -7.98
N PRO A 299 3.85 -25.33 -6.84
CA PRO A 299 4.92 -24.91 -5.94
C PRO A 299 6.26 -24.62 -6.65
N LYS A 300 6.58 -25.38 -7.70
CA LYS A 300 7.79 -25.15 -8.51
C LYS A 300 7.70 -23.84 -9.30
N GLN A 301 6.56 -23.53 -9.91
CA GLN A 301 6.38 -22.29 -10.66
C GLN A 301 6.46 -21.06 -9.74
N ILE A 302 5.97 -21.18 -8.50
CA ILE A 302 6.12 -20.14 -7.48
C ILE A 302 7.59 -19.94 -7.12
N ASP A 303 8.33 -21.02 -6.88
CA ASP A 303 9.76 -20.93 -6.60
C ASP A 303 10.55 -20.30 -7.75
N ASP A 304 10.24 -20.71 -8.99
CA ASP A 304 10.87 -20.18 -10.20
C ASP A 304 10.54 -18.69 -10.38
N LEU A 305 9.32 -18.25 -10.08
CA LEU A 305 8.89 -16.84 -10.11
C LEU A 305 9.72 -15.99 -9.14
N ILE A 306 9.76 -16.36 -7.85
CA ILE A 306 10.49 -15.58 -6.83
C ILE A 306 11.98 -15.54 -7.16
N LYS A 307 12.54 -16.65 -7.66
CA LYS A 307 13.92 -16.67 -8.14
C LYS A 307 14.13 -15.72 -9.31
N GLU A 308 13.23 -15.71 -10.29
CA GLU A 308 13.30 -14.81 -11.45
C GLU A 308 13.26 -13.34 -11.01
N GLU A 309 12.31 -12.98 -10.15
CA GLU A 309 12.16 -11.61 -9.63
C GLU A 309 13.43 -11.16 -8.89
N VAL A 310 13.92 -11.97 -7.96
CA VAL A 310 15.15 -11.66 -7.21
C VAL A 310 16.34 -11.54 -8.15
N THR A 311 16.54 -12.49 -9.07
CA THR A 311 17.70 -12.48 -9.98
C THR A 311 17.66 -11.36 -11.02
N LYS A 312 16.47 -10.91 -11.41
CA LYS A 312 16.31 -9.81 -12.38
C LYS A 312 16.34 -8.44 -11.74
N LEU A 313 15.85 -8.28 -10.51
CA LEU A 313 15.60 -6.96 -9.91
C LEU A 313 16.56 -6.60 -8.79
N ALA A 314 17.01 -7.56 -7.97
CA ALA A 314 17.91 -7.25 -6.87
C ALA A 314 19.35 -7.03 -7.33
N THR A 315 20.08 -6.25 -6.55
CA THR A 315 21.53 -6.07 -6.70
C THR A 315 22.21 -6.25 -5.36
N LYS A 316 23.53 -6.52 -5.36
CA LYS A 316 24.33 -6.54 -4.12
C LYS A 316 24.26 -5.23 -3.34
N LYS A 317 24.03 -4.11 -4.02
CA LYS A 317 23.88 -2.80 -3.37
C LYS A 317 22.50 -2.65 -2.71
N GLY A 318 21.49 -3.45 -3.07
CA GLY A 318 20.10 -3.26 -2.66
C GLY A 318 19.21 -2.88 -3.84
N GLY A 319 18.13 -2.15 -3.57
CA GLY A 319 17.16 -1.70 -4.56
C GLY A 319 15.94 -2.60 -4.75
N LEU A 320 15.80 -3.65 -3.93
CA LEU A 320 14.63 -4.53 -3.92
C LEU A 320 14.16 -4.77 -2.49
N THR A 321 12.87 -4.60 -2.28
CA THR A 321 12.08 -5.22 -1.21
C THR A 321 10.94 -5.99 -1.89
N MET A 322 10.36 -6.99 -1.22
CA MET A 322 9.23 -7.72 -1.78
C MET A 322 8.15 -7.91 -0.73
N ILE A 323 6.90 -7.87 -1.17
CA ILE A 323 5.72 -7.97 -0.32
C ILE A 323 4.71 -8.95 -0.89
N PHE A 324 4.03 -9.67 -0.01
CA PHE A 324 2.86 -10.48 -0.35
C PHE A 324 1.83 -10.46 0.78
N GLY A 325 0.61 -9.98 0.53
CA GLY A 325 -0.61 -10.30 1.28
C GLY A 325 -1.34 -11.60 0.88
N LEU A 326 -1.42 -12.59 1.76
CA LEU A 326 -2.32 -13.73 1.57
C LEU A 326 -3.78 -13.27 1.67
N TYR A 327 -4.57 -13.61 0.64
CA TYR A 327 -6.03 -13.50 0.61
C TYR A 327 -6.67 -14.88 0.38
N PRO A 328 -7.95 -15.07 0.76
CA PRO A 328 -8.66 -16.33 0.53
C PRO A 328 -8.60 -16.82 -0.94
N GLY A 329 -8.39 -18.13 -1.10
CA GLY A 329 -8.41 -18.80 -2.40
C GLY A 329 -7.04 -19.24 -2.93
N THR A 330 -5.94 -18.91 -2.23
CA THR A 330 -4.61 -19.48 -2.51
C THR A 330 -4.46 -20.85 -1.82
N PRO A 331 -4.09 -21.94 -2.51
CA PRO A 331 -3.87 -23.24 -1.87
C PRO A 331 -2.78 -23.20 -0.79
N LEU A 332 -2.93 -23.93 0.32
CA LEU A 332 -2.00 -23.87 1.45
C LEU A 332 -0.58 -24.33 1.08
N GLU A 333 -0.47 -25.31 0.21
CA GLU A 333 0.80 -25.77 -0.36
C GLU A 333 1.51 -24.66 -1.15
N ASN A 334 0.75 -23.80 -1.83
CA ASN A 334 1.28 -22.65 -2.55
C ASN A 334 1.67 -21.52 -1.59
N VAL A 335 0.88 -21.28 -0.53
CA VAL A 335 1.25 -20.35 0.54
C VAL A 335 2.59 -20.76 1.15
N LYS A 336 2.74 -22.05 1.49
CA LYS A 336 3.99 -22.58 2.02
C LYS A 336 5.14 -22.43 1.03
N ALA A 337 4.95 -22.82 -0.23
CA ALA A 337 5.98 -22.73 -1.26
C ALA A 337 6.47 -21.29 -1.46
N LEU A 338 5.56 -20.33 -1.41
CA LEU A 338 5.88 -18.92 -1.51
C LEU A 338 6.70 -18.44 -0.30
N MET A 339 6.26 -18.73 0.93
CA MET A 339 7.01 -18.37 2.13
C MET A 339 8.41 -19.00 2.14
N ASP A 340 8.52 -20.29 1.78
CA ASP A 340 9.80 -21.00 1.66
C ASP A 340 10.71 -20.32 0.64
N ALA A 341 10.18 -19.92 -0.53
CA ALA A 341 10.94 -19.27 -1.59
C ALA A 341 11.39 -17.86 -1.18
N MET A 342 10.51 -17.05 -0.58
CA MET A 342 10.85 -15.70 -0.10
C MET A 342 11.99 -15.75 0.93
N GLU A 343 11.96 -16.67 1.89
CA GLU A 343 13.06 -16.80 2.86
C GLU A 343 14.34 -17.35 2.21
N ARG A 344 14.23 -18.32 1.30
CA ARG A 344 15.39 -18.91 0.60
C ARG A 344 16.14 -17.89 -0.25
N TYR A 345 15.43 -17.03 -0.96
CA TYR A 345 16.02 -16.07 -1.88
C TYR A 345 16.31 -14.71 -1.23
N ALA A 346 15.89 -14.47 0.02
CA ALA A 346 16.18 -13.23 0.75
C ALA A 346 17.69 -12.91 0.85
N THR A 347 18.55 -13.93 0.87
CA THR A 347 20.02 -13.77 0.97
C THR A 347 20.76 -14.06 -0.33
N TYR A 348 20.07 -14.05 -1.48
CA TYR A 348 20.65 -14.45 -2.76
C TYR A 348 21.92 -13.66 -3.16
N TYR A 349 22.01 -12.38 -2.77
CA TYR A 349 23.13 -11.49 -3.08
C TYR A 349 24.03 -11.14 -1.89
N SER A 350 23.75 -11.73 -0.72
CA SER A 350 24.42 -11.46 0.55
C SER A 350 25.78 -12.15 0.67
#